data_AF-A0A7V2E9G9-F1
#
_entry.id   AF-A0A7V2E9G9-F1
#
_cell.length_a   1.000
_cell.length_b   1.000
_cell.length_c   1.000
_cell.angle_alpha   90.00
_cell.angle_beta   90.00
_cell.angle_gamma   90.00
#
_symmetry.space_group_name_H-M   'P 1'
#
loop_
_entity.id
_entity.type
_entity.pdbx_description
1 polymer ?
#
loop_
_entity_poly.entity_id
_entity_poly.type
_entity_poly.pdbx_seq_one_letter_code
_entity_poly.pdbx_strand_id
1 'polypeptide(L)'
;MPKDIDAALAGWEFRPGIVQARLVDAADGRQVLQMRVDLGILQMELEGRPDGQRPHGFPTYLDYLRHQAAQARASGQRFRMNPEQCHEADREFLQYYHRRLCWLTLRLYERAIADADHTLAFMDFVNHYAPDEEYALAHEQYRGFVHFHRAQAAAGLALERNDPERAIDELQEGIEHICAFYEKHALQDRIEEDPMLRHLKEMQEQIRQMHQIGATLKEQLAEAVAQEDYERAARLRDEIRRREYRD
;
A
#
# COMPACT_ATOMS: atom_id res chain seq x y z
N MET A 1 22.76 17.71 -26.46
CA MET A 1 21.32 17.52 -26.24
C MET A 1 20.80 18.72 -25.46
N PRO A 2 19.58 19.20 -25.76
CA PRO A 2 18.89 20.15 -24.90
C PRO A 2 18.81 19.62 -23.46
N LYS A 3 18.91 20.50 -22.47
CA LYS A 3 18.88 20.14 -21.04
C LYS A 3 17.55 20.48 -20.37
N ASP A 4 16.66 21.15 -21.10
CA ASP A 4 15.28 21.39 -20.68
C ASP A 4 14.44 20.11 -20.78
N ILE A 5 13.24 20.18 -20.20
CA ILE A 5 12.27 19.08 -20.19
C ILE A 5 11.09 19.36 -21.11
N ASP A 6 11.14 20.40 -21.95
CA ASP A 6 9.99 20.84 -22.75
C ASP A 6 9.50 19.72 -23.67
N ALA A 7 10.44 18.98 -24.28
CA ALA A 7 10.12 17.82 -25.09
C ALA A 7 9.43 16.69 -24.31
N ALA A 8 9.79 16.49 -23.03
CA ALA A 8 9.15 15.46 -22.19
C ALA A 8 7.76 15.89 -21.71
N LEU A 9 7.53 17.20 -21.57
CA LEU A 9 6.27 17.82 -21.15
C LEU A 9 5.29 18.05 -22.31
N ALA A 10 5.78 18.15 -23.54
CA ALA A 10 4.97 18.43 -24.71
C ALA A 10 3.80 17.45 -24.85
N GLY A 11 2.58 17.98 -24.93
CA GLY A 11 1.35 17.18 -25.03
C GLY A 11 0.92 16.51 -23.71
N TRP A 12 1.59 16.77 -22.58
CA TRP A 12 1.25 16.23 -21.28
C TRP A 12 1.01 17.33 -20.24
N GLU A 13 -0.09 18.07 -20.43
CA GLU A 13 -0.50 19.17 -19.55
C GLU A 13 -0.79 18.69 -18.13
N PHE A 14 -0.38 19.49 -17.14
CA PHE A 14 -0.66 19.23 -15.74
C PHE A 14 -2.13 19.51 -15.41
N ARG A 15 -2.75 18.61 -14.66
CA ARG A 15 -4.13 18.74 -14.18
C ARG A 15 -4.14 18.75 -12.65
N PRO A 16 -4.36 19.93 -12.01
CA PRO A 16 -4.43 20.03 -10.56
C PRO A 16 -5.44 19.04 -9.96
N GLY A 17 -5.02 18.33 -8.90
CA GLY A 17 -5.86 17.37 -8.18
C GLY A 17 -6.00 16.00 -8.85
N ILE A 18 -5.42 15.77 -10.03
CA ILE A 18 -5.46 14.49 -10.72
C ILE A 18 -4.03 13.94 -10.83
N VAL A 19 -3.81 12.73 -10.29
CA VAL A 19 -2.56 12.01 -10.53
C VAL A 19 -2.52 11.61 -12.00
N GLN A 20 -1.45 11.98 -12.69
CA GLN A 20 -1.19 11.58 -14.06
C GLN A 20 0.11 10.79 -14.10
N ALA A 21 0.06 9.58 -14.64
CA ALA A 21 1.21 8.69 -14.74
C ALA A 21 1.28 8.03 -16.12
N ARG A 22 2.49 7.64 -16.55
CA ARG A 22 2.74 6.85 -17.76
C ARG A 22 4.00 6.00 -17.63
N LEU A 23 4.05 4.89 -18.35
CA LEU A 23 5.27 4.12 -18.58
C LEU A 23 5.98 4.64 -19.84
N VAL A 24 7.30 4.72 -19.80
CA VAL A 24 8.13 5.21 -20.91
C VAL A 24 9.35 4.29 -21.08
N ASP A 25 9.68 3.96 -22.32
CA ASP A 25 10.93 3.28 -22.64
C ASP A 25 12.09 4.30 -22.64
N ALA A 26 13.05 4.10 -21.75
CA ALA A 26 14.24 4.92 -21.62
C ALA A 26 15.26 4.60 -22.72
N ALA A 27 16.19 5.52 -22.97
CA ALA A 27 17.20 5.38 -24.01
C ALA A 27 18.16 4.18 -23.81
N ASP A 28 18.27 3.68 -22.58
CA ASP A 28 19.06 2.50 -22.22
C ASP A 28 18.26 1.19 -22.28
N GLY A 29 17.02 1.23 -22.79
CA GLY A 29 16.15 0.07 -22.97
C GLY A 29 15.36 -0.34 -21.71
N ARG A 30 15.55 0.35 -20.57
CA ARG A 30 14.72 0.13 -19.39
C ARG A 30 13.37 0.80 -19.56
N GLN A 31 12.35 0.27 -18.90
CA GLN A 31 11.09 0.97 -18.76
C GLN A 31 11.09 1.75 -17.44
N VAL A 32 10.61 3.00 -17.48
CA VAL A 32 10.53 3.89 -16.31
C VAL A 32 9.11 4.41 -16.13
N LEU A 33 8.75 4.69 -14.88
CA LEU A 33 7.47 5.30 -14.52
C LEU A 33 7.64 6.81 -14.46
N GLN A 34 6.75 7.55 -15.09
CA GLN A 34 6.72 9.01 -15.00
C GLN A 34 5.42 9.46 -14.34
N MET A 35 5.53 10.39 -13.39
CA MET A 35 4.42 11.11 -12.76
C MET A 35 4.47 12.58 -13.17
N ARG A 36 3.36 13.14 -13.65
CA ARG A 36 3.28 14.59 -13.89
C ARG A 36 3.11 15.31 -12.56
N VAL A 37 3.94 16.32 -12.34
CA VAL A 37 3.81 17.31 -11.25
C VAL A 37 3.72 18.70 -11.87
N ASP A 38 3.28 19.73 -11.16
CA ASP A 38 2.96 21.06 -11.73
C ASP A 38 3.97 21.55 -12.79
N LEU A 39 5.20 21.81 -12.36
CA LEU A 39 6.26 22.35 -13.21
C LEU A 39 7.26 21.28 -13.71
N GLY A 40 6.90 19.99 -13.66
CA GLY A 40 7.82 18.96 -14.11
C GLY A 40 7.28 17.53 -14.14
N ILE A 41 8.21 16.58 -14.08
CA ILE A 41 7.94 15.14 -14.06
C ILE A 41 8.82 14.52 -12.98
N LEU A 42 8.26 13.61 -12.20
CA LEU A 42 9.06 12.65 -11.44
C LEU A 42 9.25 11.41 -12.30
N GLN A 43 10.49 11.00 -12.51
CA GLN A 43 10.81 9.74 -13.17
C GLN A 43 11.30 8.75 -12.10
N MET A 44 10.73 7.54 -12.13
CA MET A 44 10.94 6.52 -11.11
C MET A 44 11.23 5.16 -11.74
N GLU A 45 12.09 4.39 -11.10
CA GLU A 45 12.33 2.99 -11.42
C GLU A 45 11.15 2.10 -11.03
N LEU A 46 10.90 1.07 -11.85
CA LEU A 46 9.79 0.13 -11.62
C LEU A 46 10.10 -0.87 -10.49
N GLU A 47 11.38 -1.08 -10.18
CA GLU A 47 11.89 -2.07 -9.24
C GLU A 47 12.89 -1.44 -8.27
N GLY A 48 13.02 -2.01 -7.07
CA GLY A 48 13.88 -1.47 -6.02
C GLY A 48 13.44 -0.08 -5.58
N ARG A 49 14.39 0.77 -5.17
CA ARG A 49 14.10 2.16 -4.83
C ARG A 49 13.67 2.97 -6.06
N PRO A 50 12.60 3.79 -5.95
CA PRO A 50 12.12 4.59 -7.07
C PRO A 50 13.15 5.55 -7.67
N ASP A 51 14.15 6.02 -6.92
CA ASP A 51 15.24 6.86 -7.45
C ASP A 51 16.37 6.07 -8.14
N GLY A 52 16.26 4.74 -8.21
CA GLY A 52 17.26 3.85 -8.80
C GLY A 52 18.54 3.70 -7.98
N GLN A 53 18.61 4.31 -6.79
CA GLN A 53 19.79 4.19 -5.93
C GLN A 53 19.80 2.87 -5.16
N ARG A 54 21.01 2.41 -4.83
CA ARG A 54 21.23 1.24 -3.96
C ARG A 54 21.97 1.69 -2.69
N PRO A 55 21.27 2.14 -1.64
CA PRO A 55 21.90 2.69 -0.44
C PRO A 55 22.81 1.63 0.20
N HIS A 56 24.10 1.92 0.29
CA HIS A 56 25.11 0.98 0.78
C HIS A 56 25.10 -0.40 0.09
N GLY A 57 24.67 -0.45 -1.18
CA GLY A 57 24.54 -1.68 -1.97
C GLY A 57 23.24 -2.47 -1.75
N PHE A 58 22.37 -2.03 -0.84
CA PHE A 58 21.08 -2.67 -0.58
C PHE A 58 20.01 -2.25 -1.60
N PRO A 59 18.98 -3.07 -1.85
CA PRO A 59 17.87 -2.70 -2.75
C PRO A 59 17.05 -1.52 -2.25
N THR A 60 16.83 -1.45 -0.93
CA THR A 60 16.10 -0.38 -0.25
C THR A 60 16.84 0.11 1.00
N TYR A 61 16.47 1.28 1.49
CA TYR A 61 17.02 1.80 2.75
C TYR A 61 16.51 1.00 3.93
N LEU A 62 15.26 0.53 3.90
CA LEU A 62 14.75 -0.41 4.89
C LEU A 62 15.62 -1.67 4.98
N ASP A 63 16.05 -2.24 3.85
CA ASP A 63 16.94 -3.41 3.85
C ASP A 63 18.29 -3.11 4.51
N TYR A 64 18.86 -1.94 4.21
CA TYR A 64 20.09 -1.48 4.85
C TYR A 64 19.91 -1.29 6.37
N LEU A 65 18.83 -0.64 6.81
CA LEU A 65 18.54 -0.42 8.22
C LEU A 65 18.31 -1.74 8.97
N ARG A 66 17.59 -2.70 8.36
CA ARG A 66 17.42 -4.06 8.91
C ARG A 66 18.76 -4.75 9.11
N HIS A 67 19.66 -4.63 8.13
CA HIS A 67 21.01 -5.18 8.25
C HIS A 67 21.78 -4.51 9.40
N GLN A 68 21.74 -3.17 9.53
CA GLN A 68 22.41 -2.48 10.64
C GLN A 68 21.83 -2.85 12.02
N ALA A 69 20.51 -2.94 12.13
CA ALA A 69 19.84 -3.37 13.36
C ALA A 69 20.21 -4.80 13.74
N ALA A 70 20.30 -5.71 12.77
CA ALA A 70 20.75 -7.08 12.98
C ALA A 70 22.21 -7.14 13.44
N GLN A 71 23.11 -6.34 12.85
CA GLN A 71 24.51 -6.25 13.28
C GLN A 71 24.66 -5.73 14.72
N ALA A 72 23.93 -4.67 15.06
CA ALA A 72 23.91 -4.15 16.44
C ALA A 72 23.41 -5.21 17.42
N ARG A 73 22.33 -5.93 17.08
CA ARG A 73 21.81 -7.02 17.91
C ARG A 73 22.84 -8.14 18.10
N ALA A 74 23.55 -8.52 17.03
CA ALA A 74 24.58 -9.56 17.08
C ALA A 74 25.79 -9.15 17.95
N SER A 75 26.10 -7.85 18.03
CA SER A 75 27.14 -7.30 18.91
C SER A 75 26.64 -6.97 20.32
N GLY A 76 25.37 -7.29 20.64
CA GLY A 76 24.76 -6.98 21.94
C GLY A 76 24.45 -5.50 22.16
N GLN A 77 24.50 -4.69 21.11
CA GLN A 77 24.20 -3.27 21.13
C GLN A 77 22.72 -3.00 20.82
N ARG A 78 22.19 -1.91 21.37
CA ARG A 78 20.88 -1.41 20.99
C ARG A 78 21.00 -0.59 19.71
N PHE A 79 20.14 -0.87 18.74
CA PHE A 79 20.01 -0.06 17.54
C PHE A 79 18.99 1.05 17.76
N ARG A 80 19.31 2.25 17.27
CA ARG A 80 18.40 3.38 17.17
C ARG A 80 18.76 4.18 15.94
N MET A 81 17.76 4.65 15.22
CA MET A 81 17.98 5.48 14.04
C MET A 81 18.62 6.82 14.45
N ASN A 82 19.63 7.22 13.70
CA ASN A 82 20.27 8.52 13.80
C ASN A 82 19.61 9.53 12.83
N PRO A 83 19.92 10.84 12.93
CA PRO A 83 19.27 11.86 12.10
C PRO A 83 19.42 11.66 10.59
N GLU A 84 20.57 11.17 10.12
CA GLU A 84 20.80 10.88 8.70
C GLU A 84 19.93 9.70 8.23
N GLN A 85 19.80 8.67 9.07
CA GLN A 85 18.93 7.53 8.81
C GLN A 85 17.45 7.91 8.78
N CYS A 86 17.03 8.82 9.65
CA CYS A 86 15.69 9.39 9.59
C CYS A 86 15.46 10.13 8.26
N HIS A 87 16.40 10.98 7.85
CA HIS A 87 16.27 11.72 6.59
C HIS A 87 16.14 10.80 5.36
N GLU A 88 16.95 9.75 5.27
CA GLU A 88 16.88 8.80 4.16
C GLU A 88 15.62 7.91 4.20
N ALA A 89 15.11 7.61 5.40
CA ALA A 89 13.82 6.95 5.56
C ALA A 89 12.68 7.83 5.04
N ASP A 90 12.64 9.10 5.42
CA ASP A 90 11.63 10.07 4.97
C ASP A 90 11.61 10.19 3.43
N ARG A 91 12.80 10.23 2.82
CA ARG A 91 12.96 10.25 1.36
C ARG A 91 12.36 9.00 0.70
N GLU A 92 12.64 7.83 1.24
CA GLU A 92 12.11 6.58 0.70
C GLU A 92 10.59 6.48 0.86
N PHE A 93 10.02 6.92 1.99
CA PHE A 93 8.58 6.99 2.18
C PHE A 93 7.88 7.82 1.09
N LEU A 94 8.40 9.01 0.80
CA LEU A 94 7.84 9.88 -0.25
C LEU A 94 7.97 9.27 -1.64
N GLN A 95 9.11 8.63 -1.93
CA GLN A 95 9.34 7.97 -3.21
C GLN A 95 8.33 6.83 -3.45
N TYR A 96 8.15 5.94 -2.46
CA TYR A 96 7.19 4.84 -2.56
C TYR A 96 5.73 5.33 -2.58
N TYR A 97 5.44 6.45 -1.89
CA TYR A 97 4.13 7.10 -1.99
C TYR A 97 3.80 7.53 -3.42
N HIS A 98 4.69 8.29 -4.07
CA HIS A 98 4.49 8.72 -5.46
C HIS A 98 4.35 7.55 -6.42
N ARG A 99 5.21 6.52 -6.26
CA ARG A 99 5.19 5.35 -7.13
C ARG A 99 3.90 4.54 -6.98
N ARG A 100 3.43 4.32 -5.74
CA ARG A 100 2.15 3.64 -5.46
C ARG A 100 0.96 4.36 -6.07
N LEU A 101 0.89 5.69 -6.00
CA LEU A 101 -0.19 6.46 -6.63
C LEU A 101 -0.20 6.29 -8.16
N CYS A 102 0.99 6.23 -8.76
CA CYS A 102 1.10 5.98 -10.19
C CYS A 102 0.63 4.57 -10.56
N TRP A 103 0.97 3.55 -9.76
CA TRP A 103 0.47 2.18 -9.95
C TRP A 103 -1.04 2.08 -9.88
N LEU A 104 -1.66 2.71 -8.89
CA LEU A 104 -3.12 2.78 -8.79
C LEU A 104 -3.74 3.46 -10.01
N THR A 105 -3.16 4.58 -10.46
CA THR A 105 -3.63 5.34 -11.64
C THR A 105 -3.56 4.50 -12.91
N LEU A 106 -2.49 3.70 -13.06
CA LEU A 106 -2.28 2.81 -14.20
C LEU A 106 -2.94 1.44 -14.05
N ARG A 107 -3.64 1.18 -12.92
CA ARG A 107 -4.25 -0.11 -12.57
C ARG A 107 -3.25 -1.27 -12.51
N LEU A 108 -1.98 -0.98 -12.20
CA LEU A 108 -0.96 -1.99 -11.97
C LEU A 108 -1.01 -2.44 -10.51
N TYR A 109 -2.09 -3.14 -10.16
CA TYR A 109 -2.49 -3.37 -8.77
C TYR A 109 -1.48 -4.19 -7.96
N GLU A 110 -0.88 -5.24 -8.53
CA GLU A 110 0.16 -6.04 -7.84
C GLU A 110 1.35 -5.17 -7.39
N ARG A 111 1.76 -4.21 -8.23
CA ARG A 111 2.85 -3.27 -7.90
C ARG A 111 2.42 -2.27 -6.83
N ALA A 112 1.18 -1.80 -6.87
CA ALA A 112 0.63 -0.92 -5.83
C ALA A 112 0.58 -1.61 -4.45
N ILE A 113 0.20 -2.88 -4.42
CA ILE A 113 0.19 -3.71 -3.20
C ILE A 113 1.62 -3.88 -2.68
N ALA A 114 2.57 -4.24 -3.53
CA ALA A 114 3.97 -4.41 -3.14
C ALA A 114 4.57 -3.12 -2.54
N ASP A 115 4.30 -1.96 -3.15
CA ASP A 115 4.75 -0.67 -2.61
C ASP A 115 4.06 -0.31 -1.28
N ALA A 116 2.79 -0.70 -1.09
CA ALA A 116 2.08 -0.53 0.17
C ALA A 116 2.66 -1.44 1.27
N ASP A 117 2.92 -2.71 0.96
CA ASP A 117 3.50 -3.68 1.89
C ASP A 117 4.91 -3.28 2.34
N HIS A 118 5.75 -2.80 1.40
CA HIS A 118 7.05 -2.22 1.74
C HIS A 118 6.90 -1.04 2.71
N THR A 119 5.98 -0.13 2.42
CA THR A 119 5.73 1.06 3.24
C THR A 119 5.29 0.68 4.65
N LEU A 120 4.32 -0.24 4.80
CA LEU A 120 3.85 -0.72 6.10
C LEU A 120 4.97 -1.38 6.89
N ALA A 121 5.77 -2.23 6.24
CA ALA A 121 6.90 -2.88 6.87
C ALA A 121 8.00 -1.88 7.29
N PHE A 122 8.14 -0.77 6.57
CA PHE A 122 9.04 0.32 6.97
C PHE A 122 8.46 1.10 8.16
N MET A 123 7.17 1.40 8.16
CA MET A 123 6.52 2.04 9.33
C MET A 123 6.67 1.19 10.59
N ASP A 124 6.53 -0.14 10.49
CA ASP A 124 6.80 -1.06 11.61
C ASP A 124 8.24 -0.97 12.12
N PHE A 125 9.20 -0.87 11.20
CA PHE A 125 10.61 -0.71 11.55
C PHE A 125 10.88 0.63 12.25
N VAL A 126 10.34 1.73 11.72
CA VAL A 126 10.48 3.07 12.29
C VAL A 126 9.87 3.11 13.68
N ASN A 127 8.65 2.58 13.88
CA ASN A 127 8.02 2.51 15.19
C ASN A 127 8.88 1.79 16.25
N HIS A 128 9.67 0.79 15.83
CA HIS A 128 10.51 0.04 16.76
C HIS A 128 11.86 0.72 17.04
N TYR A 129 12.45 1.41 16.06
CA TYR A 129 13.83 1.92 16.12
C TYR A 129 13.97 3.45 16.09
N ALA A 130 12.86 4.20 16.12
CA ALA A 130 12.84 5.65 16.07
C ALA A 130 13.70 6.32 17.18
N PRO A 131 14.26 7.51 16.89
CA PRO A 131 14.97 8.33 17.87
C PRO A 131 14.07 8.95 18.95
N ASP A 132 12.76 8.95 18.76
CA ASP A 132 11.77 9.43 19.73
C ASP A 132 10.36 9.06 19.24
N GLU A 133 9.38 9.26 20.12
CA GLU A 133 7.97 8.99 19.83
C GLU A 133 7.38 9.97 18.80
N GLU A 134 7.89 11.20 18.75
CA GLU A 134 7.45 12.22 17.80
C GLU A 134 7.75 11.79 16.35
N TYR A 135 8.96 11.32 16.08
CA TYR A 135 9.36 10.81 14.76
C TYR A 135 8.58 9.56 14.36
N ALA A 136 8.35 8.64 15.30
CA ALA A 136 7.53 7.46 15.06
C ALA A 136 6.10 7.85 14.67
N LEU A 137 5.48 8.74 15.47
CA LEU A 137 4.10 9.21 15.24
C LEU A 137 3.96 9.98 13.93
N ALA A 138 4.98 10.75 13.54
CA ALA A 138 4.99 11.51 12.28
C ALA A 138 4.79 10.62 11.05
N HIS A 139 5.22 9.36 11.11
CA HIS A 139 5.01 8.35 10.06
C HIS A 139 3.74 7.55 10.29
N GLU A 140 3.53 7.10 11.53
CA GLU A 140 2.42 6.23 11.91
C GLU A 140 1.05 6.86 11.63
N GLN A 141 0.92 8.19 11.71
CA GLN A 141 -0.31 8.92 11.36
C GLN A 141 -0.79 8.68 9.91
N TYR A 142 0.10 8.29 9.00
CA TYR A 142 -0.24 8.01 7.60
C TYR A 142 -0.57 6.54 7.34
N ARG A 143 -0.47 5.65 8.35
CA ARG A 143 -0.70 4.21 8.17
C ARG A 143 -2.09 3.90 7.60
N GLY A 144 -3.12 4.59 8.06
CA GLY A 144 -4.49 4.46 7.52
C GLY A 144 -4.57 4.71 6.01
N PHE A 145 -3.86 5.72 5.49
CA PHE A 145 -3.79 5.99 4.05
C PHE A 145 -3.07 4.88 3.26
N VAL A 146 -2.09 4.21 3.86
CA VAL A 146 -1.40 3.10 3.20
C VAL A 146 -2.32 1.88 3.11
N HIS A 147 -3.04 1.54 4.18
CA HIS A 147 -4.05 0.48 4.15
C HIS A 147 -5.18 0.79 3.18
N PHE A 148 -5.64 2.04 3.13
CA PHE A 148 -6.66 2.47 2.17
C PHE A 148 -6.25 2.19 0.71
N HIS A 149 -5.06 2.67 0.31
CA HIS A 149 -4.55 2.42 -1.04
C HIS A 149 -4.32 0.93 -1.33
N ARG A 150 -3.82 0.18 -0.34
CA ARG A 150 -3.61 -1.26 -0.45
C ARG A 150 -4.92 -2.00 -0.71
N ALA A 151 -5.97 -1.68 0.05
CA ALA A 151 -7.29 -2.29 -0.09
C ALA A 151 -7.92 -2.00 -1.45
N GLN A 152 -7.81 -0.75 -1.94
CA GLN A 152 -8.25 -0.39 -3.29
C GLN A 152 -7.51 -1.19 -4.37
N ALA A 153 -6.19 -1.36 -4.23
CA ALA A 153 -5.40 -2.15 -5.16
C ALA A 153 -5.77 -3.64 -5.13
N ALA A 154 -5.90 -4.22 -3.94
CA ALA A 154 -6.25 -5.63 -3.77
C ALA A 154 -7.64 -5.94 -4.31
N ALA A 155 -8.63 -5.07 -4.05
CA ALA A 155 -9.96 -5.18 -4.64
C ALA A 155 -9.93 -5.07 -6.17
N GLY A 156 -9.17 -4.12 -6.72
CA GLY A 156 -8.99 -3.98 -8.16
C GLY A 156 -8.38 -5.22 -8.81
N LEU A 157 -7.35 -5.80 -8.19
CA LEU A 157 -6.71 -7.02 -8.67
C LEU A 157 -7.67 -8.22 -8.65
N ALA A 158 -8.45 -8.36 -7.59
CA ALA A 158 -9.45 -9.43 -7.48
C ALA A 158 -10.52 -9.31 -8.58
N LEU A 159 -10.98 -8.09 -8.87
CA LEU A 159 -11.92 -7.82 -9.97
C LEU A 159 -11.31 -8.12 -11.34
N GLU A 160 -10.03 -7.80 -11.58
CA GLU A 160 -9.33 -8.17 -12.83
C GLU A 160 -9.26 -9.70 -13.02
N ARG A 161 -9.20 -10.43 -11.91
CA ARG A 161 -9.22 -11.90 -11.89
C ARG A 161 -10.63 -12.50 -11.90
N ASN A 162 -11.67 -11.67 -12.05
CA ASN A 162 -13.09 -12.06 -12.00
C ASN A 162 -13.52 -12.71 -10.66
N ASP A 163 -12.91 -12.27 -9.55
CA ASP A 163 -13.29 -12.71 -8.19
C ASP A 163 -13.88 -11.54 -7.38
N PRO A 164 -15.17 -11.22 -7.57
CA PRO A 164 -15.84 -10.14 -6.86
C PRO A 164 -16.09 -10.42 -5.37
N GLU A 165 -16.22 -11.69 -4.96
CA GLU A 165 -16.30 -12.03 -3.53
C GLU A 165 -14.96 -11.73 -2.85
N ARG A 166 -13.83 -12.11 -3.48
CA ARG A 166 -12.51 -11.74 -2.96
C ARG A 166 -12.32 -10.23 -2.91
N ALA A 167 -12.81 -9.48 -3.90
CA ALA A 167 -12.71 -8.03 -3.89
C ALA A 167 -13.44 -7.41 -2.68
N ILE A 168 -14.63 -7.92 -2.35
CA ILE A 168 -15.39 -7.51 -1.15
C ILE A 168 -14.61 -7.84 0.13
N ASP A 169 -14.04 -9.05 0.21
CA ASP A 169 -13.24 -9.48 1.35
C ASP A 169 -11.98 -8.62 1.56
N GLU A 170 -11.29 -8.23 0.48
CA GLU A 170 -10.10 -7.36 0.54
C GLU A 170 -10.44 -5.93 1.01
N LEU A 171 -11.59 -5.40 0.58
CA LEU A 171 -12.09 -4.11 1.08
C LEU A 171 -12.45 -4.18 2.56
N GLN A 172 -13.09 -5.27 2.98
CA GLN A 172 -13.45 -5.51 4.38
C GLN A 172 -12.20 -5.59 5.27
N GLU A 173 -11.19 -6.36 4.85
CA GLU A 173 -9.91 -6.45 5.55
C GLU A 173 -9.24 -5.06 5.65
N GLY A 174 -9.26 -4.28 4.57
CA GLY A 174 -8.77 -2.90 4.57
C GLY A 174 -9.46 -1.99 5.58
N ILE A 175 -10.79 -2.07 5.66
CA ILE A 175 -11.61 -1.35 6.64
C ILE A 175 -11.22 -1.75 8.07
N GLU A 176 -11.07 -3.05 8.33
CA GLU A 176 -10.69 -3.58 9.65
C GLU A 176 -9.31 -3.08 10.09
N HIS A 177 -8.32 -3.06 9.19
CA HIS A 177 -6.99 -2.53 9.50
C HIS A 177 -7.02 -1.03 9.84
N ILE A 178 -7.83 -0.24 9.13
CA ILE A 178 -7.97 1.21 9.40
C ILE A 178 -8.72 1.44 10.73
N CYS A 179 -9.78 0.68 11.01
CA CYS A 179 -10.49 0.77 12.28
C CYS A 179 -9.58 0.38 13.46
N ALA A 180 -8.83 -0.73 13.34
CA ALA A 180 -7.89 -1.17 14.36
C ALA A 180 -6.79 -0.12 14.63
N PHE A 181 -6.34 0.59 13.58
CA PHE A 181 -5.46 1.74 13.74
C PHE A 181 -6.11 2.84 14.59
N TYR A 182 -7.33 3.28 14.26
CA TYR A 182 -8.00 4.32 15.06
C TYR A 182 -8.28 3.90 16.50
N GLU A 183 -8.65 2.64 16.74
CA GLU A 183 -8.84 2.11 18.08
C GLU A 183 -7.55 2.13 18.91
N LYS A 184 -6.44 1.65 18.33
CA LYS A 184 -5.12 1.64 18.96
C LYS A 184 -4.67 3.04 19.38
N HIS A 185 -5.05 4.07 18.62
CA HIS A 185 -4.66 5.45 18.87
C HIS A 185 -5.73 6.27 19.63
N ALA A 186 -6.79 5.63 20.15
CA ALA A 186 -7.89 6.29 20.86
C ALA A 186 -8.57 7.40 20.02
N LEU A 187 -8.75 7.15 18.72
CA LEU A 187 -9.37 8.04 17.74
C LEU A 187 -10.69 7.47 17.20
N GLN A 188 -11.41 6.65 17.99
CA GLN A 188 -12.63 5.96 17.56
C GLN A 188 -13.71 6.93 17.07
N ASP A 189 -13.81 8.11 17.67
CA ASP A 189 -14.77 9.15 17.28
C ASP A 189 -14.60 9.61 15.82
N ARG A 190 -13.42 9.38 15.21
CA ARG A 190 -13.13 9.73 13.82
C ARG A 190 -13.59 8.67 12.82
N ILE A 191 -13.89 7.44 13.26
CA ILE A 191 -14.22 6.31 12.38
C ILE A 191 -15.47 6.61 11.54
N GLU A 192 -16.52 7.19 12.14
CA GLU A 192 -17.78 7.45 11.44
C GLU A 192 -17.66 8.52 10.36
N GLU A 193 -16.81 9.53 10.60
CA GLU A 193 -16.61 10.66 9.70
C GLU A 193 -15.50 10.43 8.67
N ASP A 194 -14.74 9.34 8.80
CA ASP A 194 -13.57 9.08 7.98
C ASP A 194 -13.93 8.87 6.49
N PRO A 195 -13.40 9.73 5.58
CA PRO A 195 -13.72 9.65 4.17
C PRO A 195 -13.13 8.41 3.48
N MET A 196 -12.02 7.85 3.98
CA MET A 196 -11.43 6.63 3.44
C MET A 196 -12.33 5.43 3.74
N LEU A 197 -12.78 5.30 4.99
CA LEU A 197 -13.70 4.23 5.39
C LEU A 197 -15.03 4.33 4.65
N ARG A 198 -15.57 5.54 4.50
CA ARG A 198 -16.78 5.75 3.69
C ARG A 198 -16.57 5.30 2.25
N HIS A 199 -15.45 5.69 1.63
CA HIS A 199 -15.15 5.31 0.26
C HIS A 199 -14.99 3.80 0.06
N LEU A 200 -14.28 3.10 0.97
CA LEU A 200 -14.15 1.64 0.88
C LEU A 200 -15.51 0.93 1.02
N LYS A 201 -16.38 1.41 1.93
CA LYS A 201 -17.75 0.89 2.08
C LYS A 201 -18.59 1.14 0.82
N GLU A 202 -18.51 2.34 0.24
CA GLU A 202 -19.21 2.66 -1.02
C GLU A 202 -18.74 1.75 -2.17
N MET A 203 -17.44 1.50 -2.28
CA MET A 203 -16.89 0.55 -3.26
C MET A 203 -17.41 -0.86 -3.02
N GLN A 204 -17.44 -1.32 -1.77
CA GLN A 204 -17.93 -2.64 -1.41
C GLN A 204 -19.40 -2.82 -1.84
N GLU A 205 -20.25 -1.83 -1.56
CA GLU A 205 -21.66 -1.90 -1.94
C GLU A 205 -21.89 -1.84 -3.45
N GLN A 206 -21.09 -1.06 -4.17
CA GLN A 206 -21.13 -1.06 -5.64
C GLN A 206 -20.80 -2.43 -6.22
N ILE A 207 -19.78 -3.12 -5.69
CA ILE A 207 -19.43 -4.47 -6.13
C ILE A 207 -20.56 -5.45 -5.80
N ARG A 208 -21.12 -5.41 -4.59
CA ARG A 208 -22.27 -6.26 -4.20
C ARG A 208 -23.45 -6.08 -5.14
N GLN A 209 -23.84 -4.84 -5.41
CA GLN A 209 -24.96 -4.55 -6.31
C GLN A 209 -24.68 -5.00 -7.74
N MET A 210 -23.48 -4.72 -8.26
CA MET A 210 -23.10 -5.05 -9.64
C MET A 210 -23.05 -6.57 -9.87
N HIS A 211 -22.57 -7.34 -8.89
CA HIS A 211 -22.41 -8.79 -8.99
C HIS A 211 -23.51 -9.60 -8.30
N GLN A 212 -24.53 -8.94 -7.72
CA GLN A 212 -25.64 -9.57 -6.99
C GLN A 212 -25.17 -10.46 -5.82
N ILE A 213 -24.15 -10.00 -5.10
CA ILE A 213 -23.58 -10.71 -3.95
C ILE A 213 -24.26 -10.22 -2.67
N GLY A 214 -24.91 -11.14 -1.96
CA GLY A 214 -25.47 -10.89 -0.63
C GLY A 214 -24.40 -10.88 0.45
N ALA A 215 -24.03 -12.05 0.95
CA ALA A 215 -22.92 -12.25 1.89
C ALA A 215 -21.83 -13.11 1.23
N THR A 216 -20.55 -12.75 1.39
CA THR A 216 -19.43 -13.58 0.92
C THR A 216 -19.36 -14.88 1.71
N LEU A 217 -18.65 -15.89 1.18
CA LEU A 217 -18.41 -17.12 1.95
C LEU A 217 -17.72 -16.86 3.30
N LYS A 218 -16.83 -15.86 3.40
CA LYS A 218 -16.20 -15.48 4.67
C LYS A 218 -17.20 -14.88 5.65
N GLU A 219 -18.10 -14.02 5.18
CA GLU A 219 -19.17 -13.45 6.01
C GLU A 219 -20.12 -14.54 6.52
N GLN A 220 -20.51 -15.46 5.64
CA GLN A 220 -21.34 -16.61 6.01
C GLN A 220 -20.63 -17.52 7.03
N LEU A 221 -19.30 -17.68 6.91
CA LEU A 221 -18.51 -18.46 7.87
C LEU A 221 -18.46 -17.76 9.24
N ALA A 222 -18.20 -16.45 9.25
CA ALA A 222 -18.19 -15.67 10.49
C ALA A 222 -19.55 -15.71 11.20
N GLU A 223 -20.65 -15.60 10.44
CA GLU A 223 -22.01 -15.76 10.95
C GLU A 223 -22.24 -17.14 11.57
N ALA A 224 -21.86 -18.22 10.86
CA ALA A 224 -22.04 -19.59 11.35
C ALA A 224 -21.25 -19.85 12.64
N VAL A 225 -20.03 -19.31 12.75
CA VAL A 225 -19.22 -19.41 13.97
C VAL A 225 -19.87 -18.66 15.13
N ALA A 226 -20.37 -17.44 14.88
CA ALA A 226 -21.06 -16.64 15.90
C ALA A 226 -22.37 -17.29 16.39
N GLN A 227 -23.03 -18.09 15.56
CA GLN A 227 -24.23 -18.85 15.90
C GLN A 227 -23.93 -20.25 16.47
N GLU A 228 -22.65 -20.61 16.66
CA GLU A 228 -22.19 -21.94 17.09
C GLU A 228 -22.64 -23.09 16.15
N ASP A 229 -22.97 -22.79 14.89
CA ASP A 229 -23.27 -23.78 13.86
C ASP A 229 -21.96 -24.31 13.24
N TYR A 230 -21.26 -25.12 14.03
CA TYR A 230 -19.94 -25.65 13.65
C TYR A 230 -20.00 -26.59 12.43
N GLU A 231 -21.14 -27.21 12.13
CA GLU A 231 -21.31 -28.04 10.93
C GLU A 231 -21.35 -27.16 9.67
N ARG A 232 -22.16 -26.10 9.66
CA ARG A 232 -22.18 -25.11 8.58
C ARG A 232 -20.82 -24.44 8.43
N ALA A 233 -20.18 -24.06 9.53
CA ALA A 233 -18.84 -23.46 9.50
C ALA A 233 -17.78 -24.39 8.88
N ALA A 234 -17.80 -25.69 9.22
CA ALA A 234 -16.89 -26.67 8.63
C ALA A 234 -17.07 -26.80 7.11
N ARG A 235 -18.32 -26.86 6.64
CA ARG A 235 -18.63 -26.91 5.19
C ARG A 235 -18.15 -25.67 4.45
N LEU A 236 -18.43 -24.48 4.99
CA LEU A 236 -18.00 -23.21 4.40
C LEU A 236 -16.47 -23.09 4.33
N ARG A 237 -15.76 -23.52 5.37
CA ARG A 237 -14.28 -23.54 5.36
C ARG A 237 -13.73 -24.44 4.27
N ASP A 238 -14.33 -25.61 4.05
CA ASP A 238 -13.92 -26.53 2.99
C ASP A 238 -14.22 -25.95 1.60
N GLU A 239 -15.32 -25.21 1.44
CA GLU A 239 -15.63 -24.51 0.19
C GLU A 239 -14.63 -23.39 -0.10
N ILE A 240 -14.33 -22.53 0.89
CA ILE A 240 -13.33 -21.45 0.77
C ILE A 240 -11.99 -22.03 0.34
N ARG A 241 -11.51 -23.09 1.02
CA ARG A 241 -10.26 -23.76 0.66
C ARG A 241 -10.28 -24.27 -0.78
N ARG A 242 -11.38 -24.88 -1.24
CA ARG A 242 -11.49 -25.37 -2.63
C ARG A 242 -11.40 -24.25 -3.66
N ARG A 243 -11.89 -23.04 -3.35
CA ARG A 243 -11.75 -21.87 -4.23
C ARG A 243 -10.29 -21.39 -4.24
N GLU A 244 -9.66 -21.27 -3.08
CA GLU A 244 -8.26 -20.83 -2.97
C GLU A 244 -7.25 -21.76 -3.67
N TYR A 245 -7.53 -23.07 -3.78
CA TYR A 245 -6.65 -24.01 -4.48
C TYR A 245 -6.83 -24.06 -6.01
N ARG A 246 -7.82 -23.33 -6.56
CA ARG A 246 -8.08 -23.29 -8.01
C ARG A 246 -7.37 -22.14 -8.73
N ASP A 247 -6.83 -21.18 -7.97
CA ASP A 247 -6.05 -20.04 -8.45
C ASP A 247 -4.54 -20.25 -8.26
#